data_AF-A0A227KAQ2-F1
#
_entry.id   AF-A0A227KAQ2-F1
#
_cell.length_a   1.000
_cell.length_b   1.000
_cell.length_c   1.000
_cell.angle_alpha   90.00
_cell.angle_beta   90.00
_cell.angle_gamma   90.00
#
_symmetry.space_group_name_H-M   'P 1'
#
loop_
_entity.id
_entity.type
_entity.pdbx_description
1 polymer ?
#
loop_
_entity_poly.entity_id
_entity_poly.type
_entity_poly.pdbx_seq_one_letter_code
_entity_poly.pdbx_strand_id
1 'polypeptide(L)'
;MFIFNETQWPLEDAIKIVKGNGSAKIAVFEDPNCRFYQRYDRETLSKINNVTIYVFLVPFLSEDSMVKACSIWNSVDRAKAFNAWMVEGVEPTANPTERAEMVMKRNIDLMERVGIQSVPATFVADGRGPFGGMHASSLMHKMIHL
;
A
#
# COMPACT_ATOMS: atom_id res chain seq x y z
N MET A 1 -13.28 13.85 9.84
CA MET A 1 -13.35 12.38 9.67
C MET A 1 -12.74 12.08 8.31
N PHE A 2 -11.54 11.52 8.25
CA PHE A 2 -10.84 11.26 6.99
C PHE A 2 -11.32 9.91 6.45
N ILE A 3 -12.30 9.99 5.55
CA ILE A 3 -12.91 8.85 4.87
C ILE A 3 -12.02 8.54 3.66
N PHE A 4 -11.65 7.27 3.45
CA PHE A 4 -11.09 6.85 2.18
C PHE A 4 -12.04 7.24 1.05
N ASN A 5 -11.57 8.11 0.17
CA ASN A 5 -12.34 8.60 -0.95
C ASN A 5 -11.51 8.51 -2.21
N GLU A 6 -11.85 7.52 -3.03
CA GLU A 6 -11.21 7.24 -4.32
C GLU A 6 -11.22 8.41 -5.30
N THR A 7 -12.18 9.34 -5.16
CA THR A 7 -12.24 10.53 -6.02
C THR A 7 -11.38 11.68 -5.51
N GLN A 8 -10.91 11.61 -4.25
CA GLN A 8 -10.15 12.68 -3.61
C GLN A 8 -8.70 12.30 -3.34
N TRP A 9 -8.34 11.02 -3.45
CA TRP A 9 -6.97 10.55 -3.25
C TRP A 9 -6.30 10.29 -4.62
N PRO A 10 -4.99 10.58 -4.77
CA PRO A 10 -4.27 10.41 -6.02
C PRO A 10 -3.99 8.92 -6.31
N LEU A 11 -4.99 8.16 -6.77
CA LEU A 11 -4.84 6.73 -7.01
C LEU A 11 -3.76 6.38 -8.04
N GLU A 12 -3.40 7.32 -8.92
CA GLU A 12 -2.29 7.23 -9.87
C GLU A 12 -0.91 7.16 -9.20
N ASP A 13 -0.81 7.64 -7.96
CA ASP A 13 0.41 7.60 -7.15
C ASP A 13 0.55 6.25 -6.41
N ALA A 14 -0.54 5.50 -6.29
CA ALA A 14 -0.56 4.18 -5.66
C ALA A 14 -0.13 3.06 -6.61
N ILE A 15 0.34 1.96 -6.03
CA ILE A 15 0.48 0.67 -6.71
C ILE A 15 -0.87 -0.02 -6.67
N LYS A 16 -1.47 -0.24 -7.84
CA LYS A 16 -2.75 -0.95 -7.96
C LYS A 16 -2.52 -2.45 -8.12
N ILE A 17 -3.05 -3.23 -7.18
CA ILE A 17 -3.04 -4.70 -7.21
C ILE A 17 -4.49 -5.18 -7.28
N VAL A 18 -4.84 -5.93 -8.32
CA VAL A 18 -6.18 -6.51 -8.49
C VAL A 18 -6.11 -8.00 -8.19
N LYS A 19 -6.97 -8.47 -7.28
CA LYS A 19 -7.08 -9.88 -6.90
C LYS A 19 -8.49 -10.39 -7.19
N GLY A 20 -8.58 -11.51 -7.91
CA GLY A 20 -9.87 -12.10 -8.28
C GLY A 20 -10.65 -11.15 -9.16
N ASN A 21 -11.92 -10.90 -8.82
CA ASN A 21 -12.76 -9.97 -9.59
C ASN A 21 -12.53 -8.48 -9.26
N GLY A 22 -11.74 -8.15 -8.22
CA GLY A 22 -11.44 -6.77 -7.83
C GLY A 22 -12.60 -5.95 -7.27
N SER A 23 -13.70 -6.57 -6.82
CA SER A 23 -14.95 -5.87 -6.48
C SER A 23 -14.87 -4.97 -5.24
N ALA A 24 -14.21 -5.45 -4.18
CA ALA A 24 -13.94 -4.63 -3.00
C ALA A 24 -12.76 -3.70 -3.26
N LYS A 25 -12.65 -2.60 -2.52
CA LYS A 25 -11.55 -1.65 -2.67
C LYS A 25 -11.00 -1.27 -1.31
N ILE A 26 -9.68 -1.27 -1.19
CA ILE A 26 -8.98 -0.85 0.03
C ILE A 26 -7.78 0.02 -0.35
N ALA A 27 -7.43 0.93 0.54
CA ALA A 27 -6.17 1.67 0.48
C ALA A 27 -5.26 1.21 1.61
N VAL A 28 -3.97 1.06 1.32
CA VAL A 28 -2.96 0.59 2.25
C VAL A 28 -1.77 1.55 2.18
N PHE A 29 -1.34 2.08 3.32
CA PHE A 29 -0.11 2.88 3.43
C PHE A 29 0.97 2.02 4.06
N GLU A 30 2.10 1.88 3.38
CA GLU A 30 3.19 0.98 3.79
C GLU A 30 4.57 1.50 3.40
N ASP A 31 5.55 1.14 4.22
CA ASP A 31 6.97 1.33 3.95
C ASP A 31 7.58 0.00 3.45
N PRO A 32 8.39 -0.01 2.38
CA PRO A 32 8.90 -1.24 1.78
C PRO A 32 9.89 -2.01 2.68
N ASN A 33 10.51 -1.40 3.69
CA ASN A 33 11.57 -2.04 4.49
C ASN A 33 11.11 -2.57 5.85
N CYS A 34 9.84 -2.37 6.22
CA CYS A 34 9.38 -2.91 7.48
C CYS A 34 9.08 -4.40 7.39
N ARG A 35 9.86 -5.22 8.12
CA ARG A 35 9.62 -6.67 8.21
C ARG A 35 8.22 -7.03 8.73
N PHE A 36 7.64 -6.19 9.59
CA PHE A 36 6.27 -6.37 10.07
C PHE A 36 5.24 -6.16 8.95
N TYR A 37 5.46 -5.19 8.05
CA TYR A 37 4.55 -4.92 6.93
C TYR A 37 4.69 -6.00 5.86
N GLN A 38 5.92 -6.41 5.53
CA GLN A 38 6.16 -7.57 4.68
C GLN A 38 5.46 -8.84 5.21
N ARG A 39 5.38 -9.02 6.54
CA ARG A 39 4.58 -10.10 7.13
C ARG A 39 3.09 -9.90 6.90
N TYR A 40 2.56 -8.69 7.05
CA TYR A 40 1.17 -8.36 6.74
C TYR A 40 0.84 -8.59 5.26
N ASP A 41 1.72 -8.22 4.33
CA ASP A 41 1.61 -8.54 2.90
C ASP A 41 1.51 -10.06 2.66
N ARG A 42 2.44 -10.84 3.23
CA ARG A 42 2.48 -12.31 3.08
C ARG A 42 1.31 -13.02 3.73
N GLU A 43 0.94 -12.61 4.94
CA GLU A 43 0.00 -13.36 5.76
C GLU A 43 -1.45 -12.89 5.63
N THR A 44 -1.65 -11.66 5.16
CA THR A 44 -2.98 -11.04 5.06
C THR A 44 -3.31 -10.61 3.64
N LEU A 45 -2.60 -9.65 3.05
CA LEU A 45 -2.95 -9.14 1.71
C LEU A 45 -2.83 -10.23 0.65
N SER A 46 -1.89 -11.15 0.80
CA SER A 46 -1.73 -12.31 -0.09
C SER A 46 -2.90 -13.31 -0.02
N LYS A 47 -3.65 -13.36 1.09
CA LYS A 47 -4.70 -14.36 1.35
C LYS A 47 -6.13 -13.86 1.09
N ILE A 48 -6.32 -12.57 0.86
CA ILE A 48 -7.62 -11.99 0.49
C ILE A 48 -7.81 -12.03 -1.04
N ASN A 49 -9.08 -12.06 -1.48
CA ASN A 49 -9.44 -12.10 -2.89
C ASN A 49 -10.66 -11.19 -3.17
N ASN A 50 -11.00 -10.98 -4.44
CA ASN A 50 -12.10 -10.12 -4.89
C ASN A 50 -11.94 -8.67 -4.43
N VAL A 51 -10.70 -8.16 -4.51
CA VAL A 51 -10.31 -6.85 -3.99
C VAL A 51 -9.32 -6.16 -4.93
N THR A 52 -9.49 -4.86 -5.08
CA THR A 52 -8.50 -3.94 -5.62
C THR A 52 -7.81 -3.24 -4.45
N ILE A 53 -6.51 -3.42 -4.33
CA ILE A 53 -5.67 -2.84 -3.29
C ILE A 53 -4.89 -1.69 -3.92
N TYR A 54 -5.00 -0.50 -3.33
CA TYR A 54 -4.18 0.66 -3.67
C TYR A 54 -3.13 0.85 -2.59
N VAL A 55 -1.88 0.49 -2.90
CA VAL A 55 -0.77 0.63 -1.96
C VAL A 55 -0.09 1.98 -2.19
N PHE A 56 -0.17 2.86 -1.21
CA PHE A 56 0.57 4.12 -1.13
C PHE A 56 1.88 3.87 -0.39
N LEU A 57 2.98 3.84 -1.13
CA LEU A 57 4.30 3.70 -0.52
C LEU A 57 4.69 5.00 0.20
N VAL A 58 5.07 4.87 1.47
CA VAL A 58 5.49 5.95 2.36
C VAL A 58 6.85 5.62 2.99
N PRO A 59 7.95 5.86 2.26
CA PRO A 59 9.28 5.45 2.71
C PRO A 59 9.85 6.41 3.77
N PHE A 60 9.72 6.07 5.05
CA PHE A 60 10.23 6.90 6.16
C PHE A 60 10.92 6.11 7.28
N LEU A 61 10.97 4.77 7.22
CA LEU A 61 11.51 3.96 8.32
C LEU A 61 13.02 3.71 8.24
N SER A 62 13.59 3.64 7.05
CA SER A 62 15.04 3.44 6.86
C SER A 62 15.58 4.24 5.69
N GLU A 63 16.89 4.47 5.68
CA GLU A 63 17.61 5.25 4.66
C GLU A 63 17.40 4.72 3.24
N ASP A 64 17.33 3.40 3.07
CA ASP A 64 17.13 2.74 1.78
C ASP A 64 15.64 2.57 1.39
N SER A 65 14.70 3.00 2.24
CA SER A 65 13.26 2.90 1.96
C SER A 65 12.87 3.73 0.75
N MET A 66 13.44 4.93 0.63
CA MET A 66 13.16 5.84 -0.50
C MET A 66 13.61 5.22 -1.81
N VAL A 67 14.82 4.67 -1.85
CA VAL A 67 15.38 4.02 -3.04
C VAL A 67 14.50 2.85 -3.48
N LYS A 68 14.16 1.93 -2.56
CA LYS A 68 13.31 0.77 -2.88
C LYS A 68 11.91 1.17 -3.30
N ALA A 69 11.29 2.11 -2.61
CA ALA A 69 9.95 2.58 -2.94
C ALA A 69 9.91 3.19 -4.35
N CYS A 70 10.90 4.04 -4.66
CA CYS A 70 11.05 4.63 -5.98
C CYS A 70 11.32 3.58 -7.06
N SER A 71 12.17 2.58 -6.80
CA SER A 71 12.45 1.48 -7.73
C SER A 71 11.20 0.64 -8.00
N ILE A 72 10.44 0.27 -6.97
CA ILE A 72 9.17 -0.46 -7.14
C ILE A 72 8.20 0.37 -7.98
N TRP A 73 8.01 1.65 -7.62
CA TRP A 73 7.09 2.52 -8.32
C TRP A 73 7.52 2.83 -9.75
N ASN A 74 8.82 2.88 -10.04
CA ASN A 74 9.32 3.11 -11.39
C ASN A 74 9.34 1.84 -12.26
N SER A 75 9.03 0.67 -11.69
CA SER A 75 9.01 -0.59 -12.44
C SER A 75 7.91 -0.61 -13.50
N VAL A 76 8.18 -1.27 -14.63
CA VAL A 76 7.21 -1.46 -15.73
C VAL A 76 5.91 -2.09 -15.23
N ASP A 77 6.04 -3.10 -14.36
CA ASP A 77 4.94 -3.69 -13.61
C ASP A 77 5.18 -3.49 -12.10
N ARG A 78 4.59 -2.42 -11.58
CA ARG A 78 4.69 -2.03 -10.16
C ARG A 78 4.13 -3.09 -9.23
N ALA A 79 3.02 -3.73 -9.61
CA ALA A 79 2.36 -4.74 -8.78
C ALA A 79 3.23 -5.99 -8.66
N LYS A 80 3.82 -6.42 -9.77
CA LYS A 80 4.79 -7.53 -9.76
C LYS A 80 6.03 -7.20 -8.95
N ALA A 81 6.62 -6.01 -9.13
CA ALA A 81 7.80 -5.59 -8.37
C ALA A 81 7.51 -5.48 -6.86
N PHE A 82 6.35 -4.94 -6.49
CA PHE A 82 5.92 -4.85 -5.10
C PHE A 82 5.77 -6.24 -4.47
N ASN A 83 5.07 -7.16 -5.13
CA ASN A 83 4.90 -8.53 -4.62
C ASN A 83 6.23 -9.27 -4.53
N ALA A 84 7.08 -9.18 -5.56
CA ALA A 84 8.40 -9.80 -5.56
C ALA A 84 9.22 -9.33 -4.36
N TRP A 85 9.16 -8.05 -4.01
CA TRP A 85 9.86 -7.53 -2.83
C TRP A 85 9.17 -7.90 -1.51
N MET A 86 7.91 -7.50 -1.33
CA MET A 86 7.23 -7.59 -0.03
C MET A 86 6.87 -9.01 0.38
N VAL A 87 6.62 -9.89 -0.62
CA VAL A 87 6.21 -11.28 -0.40
C VAL A 87 7.37 -12.25 -0.61
N GLU A 88 8.13 -12.09 -1.69
CA GLU A 88 9.16 -13.08 -2.08
C GLU A 88 10.57 -12.69 -1.61
N GLY A 89 10.78 -11.44 -1.18
CA GLY A 89 12.09 -10.94 -0.73
C GLY A 89 13.08 -10.66 -1.87
N VAL A 90 12.60 -10.50 -3.10
CA VAL A 90 13.42 -10.19 -4.28
C VAL A 90 13.51 -8.68 -4.45
N GLU A 91 14.72 -8.13 -4.42
CA GLU A 91 14.92 -6.68 -4.49
C GLU A 91 14.48 -6.08 -5.84
N PRO A 92 13.91 -4.86 -5.82
CA PRO A 92 13.51 -4.16 -7.04
C PRO A 92 14.76 -3.67 -7.82
N THR A 93 14.76 -3.83 -9.14
CA THR A 93 15.93 -3.55 -9.99
C THR A 93 15.78 -2.32 -10.88
N ALA A 94 14.58 -1.73 -10.97
CA ALA A 94 14.38 -0.51 -11.74
C ALA A 94 15.11 0.66 -11.06
N ASN A 95 15.73 1.53 -11.86
CA ASN A 95 16.38 2.72 -11.34
C ASN A 95 15.34 3.66 -10.72
N PRO A 96 15.59 4.23 -9.53
CA PRO A 96 14.82 5.34 -9.00
C PRO A 96 14.80 6.52 -9.97
N THR A 97 13.72 7.32 -9.94
CA THR A 97 13.61 8.54 -10.75
C THR A 97 13.11 9.69 -9.89
N GLU A 98 13.41 10.92 -10.28
CA GLU A 98 12.88 12.13 -9.62
C GLU A 98 11.34 12.14 -9.59
N ARG A 99 10.70 11.61 -10.64
CA ARG A 99 9.25 11.44 -10.69
C ARG A 99 8.77 10.52 -9.57
N ALA A 100 9.41 9.36 -9.39
CA ALA A 100 9.05 8.43 -8.33
C ALA A 100 9.27 9.05 -6.94
N GLU A 101 10.34 9.82 -6.75
CA GLU A 101 10.60 10.52 -5.49
C GLU A 101 9.51 11.57 -5.18
N MET A 102 9.09 12.35 -6.18
CA MET A 102 7.97 13.28 -6.03
C MET A 102 6.67 12.57 -5.67
N VAL A 103 6.44 11.37 -6.21
CA VAL A 103 5.28 10.54 -5.84
C VAL A 103 5.36 10.10 -4.38
N MET A 104 6.52 9.62 -3.92
CA MET A 104 6.70 9.23 -2.51
C MET A 104 6.44 10.39 -1.55
N LYS A 105 6.90 11.60 -1.90
CA LYS A 105 6.60 12.81 -1.13
C LYS A 105 5.10 13.12 -1.08
N ARG A 106 4.39 13.04 -2.21
CA ARG A 106 2.92 13.20 -2.24
C ARG A 106 2.18 12.14 -1.43
N ASN A 107 2.67 10.90 -1.41
CA ASN A 107 2.09 9.84 -0.58
C ASN A 107 2.29 10.11 0.92
N ILE A 108 3.46 10.62 1.33
CA ILE A 108 3.72 11.04 2.71
C ILE A 108 2.82 12.23 3.08
N ASP A 109 2.69 13.25 2.22
CA ASP A 109 1.78 14.36 2.42
C ASP A 109 0.32 13.89 2.58
N LEU A 110 -0.11 12.91 1.76
CA LEU A 110 -1.44 12.31 1.88
C LEU A 110 -1.59 11.62 3.23
N MET A 111 -0.63 10.79 3.62
CA MET A 111 -0.61 10.06 4.89
C MET A 111 -0.79 11.02 6.09
N GLU A 112 -0.03 12.12 6.11
CA GLU A 112 -0.13 13.16 7.13
C GLU A 112 -1.50 13.85 7.12
N ARG A 113 -1.98 14.24 5.93
CA ARG A 113 -3.29 14.90 5.76
C ARG A 113 -4.45 14.03 6.25
N VAL A 114 -4.37 12.71 6.09
CA VAL A 114 -5.41 11.79 6.56
C VAL A 114 -5.20 11.30 7.99
N GLY A 115 -4.19 11.84 8.70
CA GLY A 115 -3.96 11.62 10.12
C GLY A 115 -3.36 10.25 10.45
N ILE A 116 -2.71 9.58 9.50
CA ILE A 116 -2.00 8.32 9.77
C ILE A 116 -0.67 8.64 10.44
N GLN A 117 -0.44 8.04 11.62
CA GLN A 117 0.77 8.24 12.41
C GLN A 117 1.73 7.05 12.37
N SER A 118 1.26 5.89 11.91
CA SER A 118 2.05 4.68 11.78
C SER A 118 1.51 3.80 10.64
N VAL A 119 2.41 2.99 10.08
CA VAL A 119 2.07 1.99 9.06
C VAL A 119 2.21 0.57 9.66
N PRO A 120 1.62 -0.49 9.05
CA PRO A 120 0.77 -0.43 7.88
C PRO A 120 -0.58 0.16 8.29
N ALA A 121 -1.18 1.00 7.45
CA ALA A 121 -2.48 1.59 7.71
C ALA A 121 -3.44 1.27 6.57
N THR A 122 -4.53 0.58 6.87
CA THR A 122 -5.53 0.15 5.89
C THR A 122 -6.84 0.90 6.08
N PHE A 123 -7.40 1.41 4.99
CA PHE A 123 -8.78 1.90 4.90
C PHE A 123 -9.59 1.02 3.96
N VAL A 124 -10.85 0.80 4.29
CA VAL A 124 -11.81 0.10 3.42
C VAL A 124 -12.69 1.08 2.65
N ALA A 125 -13.38 0.61 1.61
CA ALA A 125 -14.14 1.43 0.65
C ALA A 125 -15.15 2.41 1.27
N ASP A 126 -15.73 2.10 2.42
CA ASP A 126 -16.67 2.98 3.14
C ASP A 126 -15.99 4.07 3.99
N GLY A 127 -14.66 4.08 3.99
CA GLY A 127 -13.82 5.05 4.67
C GLY A 127 -13.44 4.73 6.11
N ARG A 128 -13.88 3.61 6.67
CA ARG A 128 -13.41 3.19 8.00
C ARG A 128 -11.91 2.84 7.96
N GLY A 129 -11.23 3.25 9.03
CA GLY A 129 -9.78 3.17 9.19
C GLY A 129 -9.25 4.41 9.93
N PRO A 130 -7.92 4.60 10.01
CA PRO A 130 -6.90 3.63 9.61
C PRO A 130 -6.91 2.41 10.54
N PHE A 131 -6.83 1.22 9.97
CA PHE A 131 -6.59 0.00 10.72
C PHE A 131 -5.14 -0.44 10.58
N GLY A 132 -4.52 -0.84 11.69
CA GLY A 132 -3.19 -1.44 11.68
C GLY A 132 -3.16 -2.83 11.03
N GLY A 133 -1.99 -3.46 11.07
CA GLY A 133 -1.81 -4.85 10.63
C GLY A 133 -2.76 -5.80 11.38
N MET A 134 -3.43 -6.67 10.63
CA MET A 134 -4.43 -7.62 11.15
C MET A 134 -4.42 -8.92 10.36
N HIS A 135 -5.14 -9.95 10.84
CA HIS A 135 -5.34 -11.20 10.08
C HIS A 135 -6.28 -11.02 8.87
N ALA A 136 -6.09 -11.85 7.86
CA ALA A 136 -6.92 -11.86 6.64
C ALA A 136 -8.43 -11.94 6.93
N SER A 137 -8.85 -12.78 7.89
CA SER A 137 -10.25 -12.91 8.29
C SER A 137 -10.84 -11.60 8.83
N SER A 138 -10.09 -10.90 9.67
CA SER A 138 -10.50 -9.59 10.21
C SER A 138 -10.63 -8.54 9.12
N LEU A 139 -9.70 -8.53 8.16
CA LEU A 139 -9.75 -7.59 7.03
C LEU A 139 -10.94 -7.89 6.12
N MET A 140 -11.15 -9.17 5.76
CA MET A 140 -12.30 -9.59 4.96
C MET A 140 -13.63 -9.21 5.63
N HIS A 141 -13.74 -9.41 6.95
CA HIS A 141 -14.93 -9.00 7.70
C HIS A 141 -15.16 -7.48 7.60
N LYS A 142 -14.10 -6.67 7.78
CA LYS A 142 -14.19 -5.22 7.61
C LYS A 142 -14.57 -4.82 6.18
N MET A 143 -14.08 -5.51 5.16
CA MET A 143 -14.41 -5.17 3.76
C MET A 143 -15.89 -5.38 3.40
N ILE A 144 -16.60 -6.27 4.08
CA ILE A 144 -17.96 -6.70 3.72
C ILE A 144 -19.04 -6.03 4.59
N HIS A 145 -18.71 -5.71 5.85
CA HIS A 145 -19.68 -5.20 6.82
C HIS A 145 -19.41 -3.74 7.15
N LEU A 146 -20.40 -2.86 6.96
CA LEU A 146 -20.41 -1.44 7.37
C LEU A 146 -20.41 -1.32 8.90
#